data_AF-A0A159Z5Q5-F1
#
_entry.id   AF-A0A159Z5Q5-F1
#
_cell.length_a   1.000
_cell.length_b   1.000
_cell.length_c   1.000
_cell.angle_alpha   90.00
_cell.angle_beta   90.00
_cell.angle_gamma   90.00
#
_symmetry.space_group_name_H-M   'P 1'
#
loop_
_entity.id
_entity.type
_entity.pdbx_description
1 polymer ?
#
loop_
_entity_poly.entity_id
_entity_poly.type
_entity_poly.pdbx_seq_one_letter_code
_entity_poly.pdbx_strand_id
1 'polypeptide(L)'
;MPTPRHDRLRLACADAGLEIDLARGVLTDLWFSHAGRVIRPLHRAHWVGQAVPEGLAPVEAGLEGEFLSAPFGRDDLEPGGPIHGPAANTPWRVLSVRETGTAAEVVLELLAPVRGARIFKTLQLVAGVPFLQQAHRIEGGSGSLTLAHHPMIRFAGRGWLSFSPKRAALSGLHVEPGRHRLVPGGRSEDLGALPGVAGPVSLRAYPQGDWAACGNHAEPIHMPYANRNGRELGPEEPPGHEDFLTLVEAAGNGLGWTAALREAEDDLVLVLKDPAELPVTMLWLSNGGRDAAPWDGRHRGVLGIEDGITAGDEGNRAAAGANRVAAGGARSCLELVTGRVHVVRHLLGAVPRPAGWTAVDGVRVAGERLVLTGAGGEVSVGYAGPF
;
A
#
# COMPACT_ATOMS: atom_id res chain seq x y z
N MET A 1 29.09 8.27 -7.75
CA MET A 1 29.71 6.94 -7.51
C MET A 1 28.60 6.03 -7.00
N PRO A 2 28.45 4.79 -7.49
CA PRO A 2 27.42 3.90 -6.96
C PRO A 2 27.76 3.56 -5.51
N THR A 3 26.88 3.93 -4.59
CA THR A 3 26.94 3.57 -3.18
C THR A 3 27.05 2.05 -3.08
N PRO A 4 27.97 1.49 -2.28
CA PRO A 4 28.15 0.05 -2.18
C PRO A 4 26.85 -0.64 -1.70
N ARG A 5 26.65 -1.91 -2.10
CA ARG A 5 25.45 -2.75 -1.84
C ARG A 5 25.17 -3.09 -0.36
N HIS A 6 25.64 -2.29 0.60
CA HIS A 6 25.49 -2.54 2.05
C HIS A 6 24.14 -2.11 2.63
N ASP A 7 23.28 -1.45 1.83
CA ASP A 7 22.01 -0.88 2.29
C ASP A 7 20.80 -1.77 2.03
N ARG A 8 20.97 -3.02 1.58
CA ARG A 8 19.85 -3.96 1.37
C ARG A 8 20.03 -5.25 2.18
N LEU A 9 18.94 -5.71 2.79
CA LEU A 9 18.88 -6.98 3.52
C LEU A 9 17.84 -7.90 2.87
N ARG A 10 18.22 -9.15 2.64
CA ARG A 10 17.34 -10.20 2.13
C ARG A 10 17.14 -11.26 3.19
N LEU A 11 15.92 -11.79 3.26
CA LEU A 11 15.58 -12.95 4.07
C LEU A 11 14.63 -13.85 3.32
N ALA A 12 14.68 -15.16 3.55
CA ALA A 12 13.75 -16.12 2.99
C ALA A 12 13.48 -17.29 3.95
N CYS A 13 12.32 -17.91 3.78
CA CYS A 13 12.03 -19.27 4.21
C CYS A 13 11.79 -20.15 2.97
N ALA A 14 11.33 -21.39 3.15
CA ALA A 14 11.20 -22.37 2.06
C ALA A 14 10.40 -21.89 0.84
N ASP A 15 9.32 -21.13 1.05
CA ASP A 15 8.34 -20.76 0.03
C ASP A 15 8.02 -19.26 0.00
N ALA A 16 8.78 -18.43 0.70
CA ALA A 16 8.63 -16.98 0.65
C ALA A 16 9.96 -16.26 0.90
N GLY A 17 10.06 -15.03 0.42
CA GLY A 17 11.22 -14.19 0.70
C GLY A 17 10.96 -12.71 0.47
N LEU A 18 11.85 -11.90 1.01
CA LEU A 18 11.76 -10.44 0.93
C LEU A 18 13.14 -9.78 0.78
N GLU A 19 13.13 -8.54 0.28
CA GLU A 19 14.27 -7.63 0.31
C GLU A 19 13.83 -6.27 0.88
N ILE A 20 14.55 -5.75 1.86
CA ILE A 20 14.35 -4.41 2.42
C ILE A 20 15.56 -3.50 2.17
N ASP A 21 15.31 -2.29 1.69
CA ASP A 21 16.25 -1.18 1.63
C ASP A 21 16.35 -0.50 3.00
N LEU A 22 17.46 -0.72 3.69
CA LEU A 22 17.75 -0.19 5.01
C LEU A 22 18.00 1.32 4.99
N ALA A 23 18.30 1.95 3.86
CA ALA A 23 18.48 3.40 3.79
C ALA A 23 17.15 4.16 3.90
N ARG A 24 16.02 3.50 3.64
CA ARG A 24 14.67 4.09 3.64
C ARG A 24 13.63 3.30 4.42
N GLY A 25 13.91 2.04 4.76
CA GLY A 25 12.96 1.11 5.35
C GLY A 25 11.93 0.56 4.35
N VAL A 26 12.23 0.59 3.06
CA VAL A 26 11.31 0.21 1.97
C VAL A 26 11.46 -1.27 1.65
N LEU A 27 10.36 -2.02 1.65
CA LEU A 27 10.31 -3.39 1.18
C LEU A 27 10.34 -3.42 -0.35
N THR A 28 11.50 -3.67 -0.94
CA THR A 28 11.73 -3.56 -2.40
C THR A 28 11.45 -4.85 -3.18
N ASP A 29 11.40 -6.00 -2.51
CA ASP A 29 10.95 -7.26 -3.09
C ASP A 29 10.17 -8.05 -2.03
N LEU A 30 9.12 -8.73 -2.48
CA LEU A 30 8.34 -9.69 -1.70
C LEU A 30 7.86 -10.75 -2.66
N TRP A 31 8.10 -12.02 -2.34
CA TRP A 31 7.69 -13.12 -3.19
C TRP A 31 7.15 -14.29 -2.39
N PHE A 32 6.18 -14.99 -2.97
CA PHE A 32 5.59 -16.22 -2.43
C PHE A 32 5.57 -17.29 -3.52
N SER A 33 5.92 -18.53 -3.17
CA SER A 33 5.88 -19.70 -4.05
C SER A 33 4.68 -20.57 -3.73
N HIS A 34 3.85 -20.86 -4.73
CA HIS A 34 2.72 -21.75 -4.64
C HIS A 34 2.80 -22.81 -5.72
N ALA A 35 2.99 -24.07 -5.34
CA ALA A 35 3.08 -25.21 -6.27
C ALA A 35 4.05 -24.96 -7.45
N GLY A 36 5.19 -24.31 -7.19
CA GLY A 36 6.22 -23.98 -8.19
C GLY A 36 6.01 -22.65 -8.93
N ARG A 37 4.88 -21.96 -8.75
CA ARG A 37 4.64 -20.62 -9.28
C ARG A 37 5.06 -19.56 -8.27
N VAL A 38 5.87 -18.60 -8.70
CA VAL A 38 6.30 -17.47 -7.85
C VAL A 38 5.48 -16.23 -8.17
N ILE A 39 4.89 -15.63 -7.14
CA ILE A 39 4.12 -14.39 -7.20
C ILE A 39 4.92 -13.27 -6.56
N ARG A 40 4.97 -12.10 -7.20
CA ARG A 40 5.60 -10.88 -6.68
C ARG A 40 4.63 -9.71 -6.78
N PRO A 41 3.95 -9.31 -5.69
CA PRO A 41 2.83 -8.38 -5.80
C PRO A 41 3.25 -6.90 -5.93
N LEU A 42 4.46 -6.56 -5.46
CA LEU A 42 4.88 -5.18 -5.28
C LEU A 42 5.30 -4.48 -6.56
N HIS A 43 4.91 -3.21 -6.71
CA HIS A 43 5.27 -2.36 -7.83
C HIS A 43 6.67 -1.73 -7.66
N ARG A 44 7.36 -1.48 -8.77
CA ARG A 44 8.55 -0.63 -8.83
C ARG A 44 8.39 0.40 -9.96
N ALA A 45 8.53 1.68 -9.64
CA ALA A 45 8.38 2.74 -10.62
C ALA A 45 9.51 2.71 -11.66
N HIS A 46 9.19 3.14 -12.88
CA HIS A 46 10.09 2.99 -14.02
C HIS A 46 11.37 3.83 -13.92
N TRP A 47 11.35 4.92 -13.15
CA TRP A 47 12.50 5.80 -12.93
C TRP A 47 13.43 5.33 -11.80
N VAL A 48 13.10 4.26 -11.06
CA VAL A 48 13.94 3.81 -9.95
C VAL A 48 15.30 3.33 -10.46
N GLY A 49 16.36 4.05 -10.07
CA GLY A 49 17.73 3.83 -10.54
C GLY A 49 18.14 4.73 -11.71
N GLN A 50 17.28 5.65 -12.13
CA GLN A 50 17.54 6.68 -13.14
C GLN A 50 17.73 8.06 -12.47
N ALA A 51 18.16 9.05 -13.24
CA ALA A 51 18.17 10.44 -12.78
C ALA A 51 16.71 10.93 -12.64
N VAL A 52 16.44 11.66 -11.56
CA VAL A 52 15.13 12.26 -11.27
C VAL A 52 15.31 13.76 -11.01
N PRO A 53 14.25 14.58 -11.15
CA PRO A 53 14.28 15.99 -10.79
C PRO A 53 14.81 16.24 -9.37
N GLU A 54 15.53 17.36 -9.20
CA GLU A 54 15.99 17.79 -7.88
C GLU A 54 14.80 18.14 -6.97
N GLY A 55 14.95 17.91 -5.67
CA GLY A 55 13.95 18.27 -4.66
C GLY A 55 12.89 17.21 -4.36
N LEU A 56 12.87 16.08 -5.09
CA LEU A 56 12.05 14.93 -4.72
C LEU A 56 12.48 14.33 -3.37
N ALA A 57 11.50 13.90 -2.59
CA ALA A 57 11.80 13.13 -1.39
C ALA A 57 12.46 11.79 -1.76
N PRO A 58 13.38 11.24 -0.94
CA PRO A 58 14.00 9.94 -1.20
C PRO A 58 13.02 8.80 -1.50
N VAL A 59 11.84 8.78 -0.86
CA VAL A 59 10.79 7.80 -1.12
C VAL A 59 10.20 7.93 -2.53
N GLU A 60 10.01 9.15 -3.05
CA GLU A 60 9.48 9.40 -4.40
C GLU A 60 10.54 9.17 -5.48
N ALA A 61 11.79 9.59 -5.22
CA ALA A 61 12.92 9.35 -6.10
C ALA A 61 13.17 7.84 -6.34
N GLY A 62 12.93 7.03 -5.30
CA GLY A 62 13.03 5.57 -5.34
C GLY A 62 11.69 4.85 -5.18
N LEU A 63 10.61 5.38 -5.75
CA LEU A 63 9.25 4.86 -5.52
C LEU A 63 9.10 3.39 -5.92
N GLU A 64 9.09 2.51 -4.92
CA GLU A 64 8.93 1.07 -5.09
C GLU A 64 8.38 0.43 -3.82
N GLY A 65 7.77 -0.74 -3.96
CA GLY A 65 7.57 -1.63 -2.84
C GLY A 65 6.44 -1.26 -1.89
N GLU A 66 6.73 -1.48 -0.61
CA GLU A 66 5.93 -1.05 0.54
C GLU A 66 6.81 -0.25 1.50
N PHE A 67 6.23 0.75 2.15
CA PHE A 67 6.90 1.50 3.20
C PHE A 67 5.90 1.97 4.28
N LEU A 68 6.43 2.27 5.46
CA LEU A 68 5.68 2.97 6.50
C LEU A 68 5.79 4.47 6.26
N SER A 69 4.66 5.13 6.05
CA SER A 69 4.53 6.57 6.12
C SER A 69 4.30 6.99 7.58
N ALA A 70 5.20 7.78 8.16
CA ALA A 70 5.04 8.31 9.51
C ALA A 70 5.83 9.62 9.67
N PRO A 71 5.18 10.80 9.66
CA PRO A 71 3.73 11.00 9.46
C PRO A 71 3.20 10.59 8.07
N PHE A 72 1.88 10.43 7.94
CA PHE A 72 1.22 10.22 6.66
C PHE A 72 1.23 11.48 5.79
N GLY A 73 1.52 11.33 4.50
CA GLY A 73 1.52 12.41 3.52
C GLY A 73 2.50 13.53 3.87
N ARG A 74 2.15 14.78 3.55
CA ARG A 74 2.94 15.95 3.95
C ARG A 74 2.63 16.30 5.40
N ASP A 75 3.67 16.52 6.20
CA ASP A 75 3.52 17.00 7.58
C ASP A 75 3.37 18.52 7.61
N ASP A 76 2.17 18.99 7.93
CA ASP A 76 1.83 20.40 8.08
C ASP A 76 1.95 20.89 9.53
N LEU A 77 2.33 20.03 10.48
CA LEU A 77 2.67 20.41 11.86
C LEU A 77 4.17 20.73 12.02
N GLU A 78 5.05 19.96 11.35
CA GLU A 78 6.50 20.18 11.33
C GLU A 78 6.98 20.37 9.87
N PRO A 79 6.77 21.58 9.30
CA PRO A 79 7.12 21.84 7.90
C PRO A 79 8.64 21.76 7.68
N GLY A 80 9.06 21.11 6.61
CA GLY A 80 10.47 20.96 6.21
C GLY A 80 10.96 19.51 6.16
N GLY A 81 10.20 18.56 6.70
CA GLY A 81 10.44 17.13 6.52
C GLY A 81 10.01 16.62 5.13
N PRO A 82 10.50 15.43 4.71
CA PRO A 82 10.08 14.81 3.46
C PRO A 82 8.60 14.38 3.54
N ILE A 83 7.93 14.32 2.39
CA ILE A 83 6.62 13.67 2.29
C ILE A 83 6.73 12.21 2.73
N HIS A 84 5.70 11.70 3.40
CA HIS A 84 5.66 10.40 4.08
C HIS A 84 6.58 10.25 5.30
N GLY A 85 7.20 11.35 5.73
CA GLY A 85 7.94 11.46 6.97
C GLY A 85 9.27 10.67 7.00
N PRO A 86 10.00 10.72 8.11
CA PRO A 86 11.33 10.10 8.21
C PRO A 86 11.31 8.58 8.03
N ALA A 87 10.22 7.91 8.41
CA ALA A 87 10.12 6.44 8.37
C ALA A 87 10.27 5.83 6.96
N ALA A 88 9.92 6.57 5.91
CA ALA A 88 10.06 6.16 4.51
C ALA A 88 11.29 6.76 3.80
N ASN A 89 12.02 7.65 4.48
CA ASN A 89 13.02 8.52 3.84
C ASN A 89 14.40 8.48 4.52
N THR A 90 14.56 7.77 5.62
CA THR A 90 15.80 7.77 6.41
C THR A 90 16.21 6.36 6.86
N PRO A 91 17.48 6.17 7.24
CA PRO A 91 18.00 4.83 7.48
C PRO A 91 17.43 4.14 8.73
N TRP A 92 17.42 2.81 8.63
CA TRP A 92 17.02 1.88 9.66
C TRP A 92 18.22 1.02 10.07
N ARG A 93 18.39 0.83 11.38
CA ARG A 93 19.40 -0.07 11.95
C ARG A 93 18.80 -1.44 12.18
N VAL A 94 19.52 -2.47 11.75
CA VAL A 94 19.20 -3.86 12.07
C VAL A 94 19.49 -4.13 13.54
N LEU A 95 18.50 -4.62 14.29
CA LEU A 95 18.63 -5.05 15.68
C LEU A 95 18.82 -6.56 15.80
N SER A 96 18.04 -7.34 15.03
CA SER A 96 18.19 -8.79 14.98
C SER A 96 17.72 -9.35 13.65
N VAL A 97 18.33 -10.46 13.24
CA VAL A 97 17.93 -11.27 12.09
C VAL A 97 17.87 -12.72 12.55
N ARG A 98 16.79 -13.43 12.19
CA ARG A 98 16.65 -14.88 12.35
C ARG A 98 16.18 -15.46 11.04
N GLU A 99 16.89 -16.46 10.52
CA GLU A 99 16.55 -17.08 9.25
C GLU A 99 16.75 -18.60 9.34
N THR A 100 15.70 -19.33 8.97
CA THR A 100 15.65 -20.79 8.98
C THR A 100 14.82 -21.25 7.78
N GLY A 101 14.85 -22.55 7.46
CA GLY A 101 13.99 -23.09 6.40
C GLY A 101 12.48 -22.89 6.66
N THR A 102 12.06 -22.76 7.92
CA THR A 102 10.64 -22.68 8.31
C THR A 102 10.15 -21.28 8.64
N ALA A 103 11.04 -20.34 8.92
CA ALA A 103 10.69 -18.96 9.24
C ALA A 103 11.87 -18.02 9.02
N ALA A 104 11.55 -16.76 8.69
CA ALA A 104 12.51 -15.68 8.62
C ALA A 104 11.95 -14.44 9.32
N GLU A 105 12.79 -13.72 10.06
CA GLU A 105 12.41 -12.53 10.83
C GLU A 105 13.55 -11.52 10.85
N VAL A 106 13.20 -10.24 10.72
CA VAL A 106 14.10 -9.12 11.02
C VAL A 106 13.40 -8.09 11.92
N VAL A 107 14.16 -7.56 12.87
CA VAL A 107 13.77 -6.40 13.70
C VAL A 107 14.69 -5.23 13.36
N LEU A 108 14.09 -4.09 13.05
CA LEU A 108 14.75 -2.85 12.67
C LEU A 108 14.33 -1.71 13.60
N GLU A 109 15.21 -0.73 13.81
CA GLU A 109 14.92 0.53 14.49
C GLU A 109 15.20 1.69 13.55
N LEU A 110 14.24 2.60 13.42
CA LEU A 110 14.40 3.84 12.66
C LEU A 110 15.43 4.72 13.39
N LEU A 111 16.43 5.23 12.65
CA LEU A 111 17.45 6.09 13.26
C LEU A 111 16.95 7.52 13.50
N ALA A 112 16.05 8.01 12.67
CA ALA A 112 15.45 9.33 12.84
C ALA A 112 14.31 9.30 13.88
N PRO A 113 14.24 10.28 14.80
CA PRO A 113 13.08 10.43 15.66
C PRO A 113 11.87 10.90 14.86
N VAL A 114 10.67 10.50 15.29
CA VAL A 114 9.41 11.02 14.76
C VAL A 114 8.62 11.62 15.90
N ARG A 115 8.59 12.96 15.99
CA ARG A 115 8.01 13.70 17.13
C ARG A 115 8.51 13.22 18.51
N GLY A 116 9.81 12.89 18.57
CA GLY A 116 10.47 12.33 19.75
C GLY A 116 10.14 10.86 20.04
N ALA A 117 9.28 10.19 19.25
CA ALA A 117 9.03 8.76 19.38
C ALA A 117 10.13 7.94 18.68
N ARG A 118 10.38 6.75 19.23
CA ARG A 118 11.20 5.70 18.60
C ARG A 118 10.29 4.76 17.85
N ILE A 119 10.66 4.40 16.62
CA ILE A 119 9.89 3.48 15.78
C ILE A 119 10.72 2.24 15.49
N PHE A 120 10.10 1.08 15.68
CA PHE A 120 10.66 -0.21 15.34
C PHE A 120 9.79 -0.88 14.28
N LYS A 121 10.42 -1.64 13.39
CA LYS A 121 9.77 -2.45 12.35
C LYS A 121 10.15 -3.91 12.57
N THR A 122 9.17 -4.79 12.52
CA THR A 122 9.37 -6.24 12.51
C THR A 122 8.74 -6.80 11.25
N LEU A 123 9.52 -7.59 10.50
CA LEU A 123 9.08 -8.31 9.31
C LEU A 123 9.24 -9.80 9.58
N GLN A 124 8.20 -10.59 9.33
CA GLN A 124 8.23 -12.02 9.56
C GLN A 124 7.56 -12.80 8.43
N LEU A 125 8.24 -13.86 7.99
CA LEU A 125 7.76 -14.89 7.07
C LEU A 125 7.70 -16.23 7.80
N VAL A 126 6.66 -17.02 7.51
CA VAL A 126 6.47 -18.37 8.04
C VAL A 126 6.19 -19.30 6.87
N ALA A 127 6.92 -20.41 6.77
CA ALA A 127 6.74 -21.35 5.68
C ALA A 127 5.31 -21.92 5.66
N GLY A 128 4.70 -22.01 4.48
CA GLY A 128 3.31 -22.43 4.30
C GLY A 128 2.26 -21.37 4.61
N VAL A 129 2.66 -20.16 5.01
CA VAL A 129 1.77 -19.01 5.24
C VAL A 129 2.09 -17.95 4.17
N PRO A 130 1.17 -17.68 3.23
CA PRO A 130 1.44 -16.78 2.10
C PRO A 130 1.27 -15.30 2.46
N PHE A 131 1.76 -14.91 3.64
CA PHE A 131 1.69 -13.55 4.16
C PHE A 131 3.03 -13.14 4.75
N LEU A 132 3.45 -11.92 4.40
CA LEU A 132 4.38 -11.15 5.21
C LEU A 132 3.61 -10.57 6.38
N GLN A 133 4.08 -10.87 7.60
CA GLN A 133 3.60 -10.22 8.80
C GLN A 133 4.50 -9.03 9.09
N GLN A 134 3.89 -7.87 9.21
CA GLN A 134 4.57 -6.62 9.51
C GLN A 134 3.98 -5.99 10.77
N ALA A 135 4.85 -5.57 11.69
CA ALA A 135 4.45 -4.82 12.87
C ALA A 135 5.34 -3.59 13.04
N HIS A 136 4.75 -2.47 13.44
CA HIS A 136 5.49 -1.30 13.88
C HIS A 136 5.16 -0.97 15.32
N ARG A 137 6.20 -0.84 16.14
CA ARG A 137 6.09 -0.41 17.53
C ARG A 137 6.57 1.03 17.64
N ILE A 138 5.73 1.91 18.16
CA ILE A 138 5.99 3.34 18.34
C ILE A 138 6.03 3.63 19.84
N GLU A 139 7.17 4.10 20.34
CA GLU A 139 7.40 4.30 21.77
C GLU A 139 7.64 5.77 22.12
N GLY A 140 6.85 6.28 23.06
CA GLY A 140 7.01 7.64 23.57
C GLY A 140 6.60 8.71 22.58
N GLY A 141 7.36 9.82 22.58
CA GLY A 141 7.08 11.01 21.78
C GLY A 141 5.98 11.89 22.36
N SER A 142 5.58 12.89 21.58
CA SER A 142 4.57 13.88 21.96
C SER A 142 3.75 14.35 20.77
N GLY A 143 2.49 14.72 21.02
CA GLY A 143 1.60 15.27 19.99
C GLY A 143 0.88 14.19 19.20
N SER A 144 0.37 14.54 18.02
CA SER A 144 -0.40 13.62 17.16
C SER A 144 0.44 13.03 16.04
N LEU A 145 0.32 11.73 15.79
CA LEU A 145 0.97 11.05 14.67
C LEU A 145 -0.07 10.39 13.77
N THR A 146 -0.11 10.77 12.51
CA THR A 146 -0.75 9.96 11.47
C THR A 146 0.24 8.94 10.95
N LEU A 147 -0.24 7.79 10.50
CA LEU A 147 0.61 6.82 9.81
C LEU A 147 -0.19 5.95 8.85
N ALA A 148 0.50 5.33 7.90
CA ALA A 148 -0.03 4.29 7.05
C ALA A 148 1.07 3.35 6.55
N HIS A 149 0.76 2.06 6.41
CA HIS A 149 1.49 1.18 5.50
C HIS A 149 1.11 1.53 4.08
N HIS A 150 2.03 1.43 3.13
CA HIS A 150 1.81 1.89 1.76
C HIS A 150 2.30 0.87 0.71
N PRO A 151 1.81 -0.38 0.69
CA PRO A 151 2.09 -1.30 -0.40
C PRO A 151 1.53 -0.76 -1.72
N MET A 152 2.39 -0.69 -2.73
CA MET A 152 2.01 -0.38 -4.10
C MET A 152 1.95 -1.67 -4.90
N ILE A 153 0.84 -1.89 -5.60
CA ILE A 153 0.65 -3.05 -6.46
C ILE A 153 0.34 -2.60 -7.89
N ARG A 154 0.92 -3.29 -8.86
CA ARG A 154 0.65 -3.03 -10.29
C ARG A 154 -0.37 -4.01 -10.84
N PHE A 155 -1.21 -3.53 -11.74
CA PHE A 155 -2.09 -4.30 -12.59
C PHE A 155 -1.61 -4.15 -14.03
N ALA A 156 -1.21 -5.26 -14.64
CA ALA A 156 -0.86 -5.32 -16.06
C ALA A 156 -2.10 -5.35 -16.96
N GLY A 157 -3.29 -5.50 -16.40
CA GLY A 157 -4.57 -5.51 -17.13
C GLY A 157 -5.74 -5.28 -16.18
N ARG A 158 -6.88 -5.93 -16.43
CA ARG A 158 -8.02 -5.84 -15.51
C ARG A 158 -7.66 -6.40 -14.14
N GLY A 159 -8.32 -5.84 -13.14
CA GLY A 159 -8.55 -6.53 -11.90
C GLY A 159 -9.82 -6.06 -11.20
N TRP A 160 -10.04 -6.65 -10.05
CA TRP A 160 -11.19 -6.40 -9.19
C TRP A 160 -10.74 -6.17 -7.78
N LEU A 161 -11.36 -5.18 -7.14
CA LEU A 161 -11.12 -4.87 -5.75
C LEU A 161 -12.32 -5.28 -4.91
N SER A 162 -12.05 -5.85 -3.75
CA SER A 162 -13.04 -6.16 -2.73
C SER A 162 -12.50 -5.74 -1.38
N PHE A 163 -13.40 -5.38 -0.47
CA PHE A 163 -13.03 -4.78 0.80
C PHE A 163 -13.88 -5.35 1.94
N SER A 164 -13.32 -5.39 3.15
CA SER A 164 -14.14 -5.52 4.35
C SER A 164 -15.19 -4.40 4.42
N PRO A 165 -16.31 -4.59 5.14
CA PRO A 165 -17.37 -3.61 5.22
C PRO A 165 -16.87 -2.20 5.55
N LYS A 166 -17.26 -1.22 4.73
CA LYS A 166 -16.93 0.19 4.89
C LYS A 166 -18.19 0.98 5.21
N ARG A 167 -18.09 1.97 6.09
CA ARG A 167 -19.20 2.90 6.37
C ARG A 167 -19.20 4.12 5.46
N ALA A 168 -18.09 4.38 4.78
CA ALA A 168 -17.92 5.52 3.90
C ALA A 168 -16.71 5.38 2.99
N ALA A 169 -16.81 5.94 1.80
CA ALA A 169 -15.71 6.37 0.97
C ALA A 169 -15.71 7.90 0.88
N LEU A 170 -14.53 8.49 1.06
CA LEU A 170 -14.29 9.93 1.01
C LEU A 170 -13.28 10.18 -0.11
N SER A 171 -13.67 10.79 -1.21
CA SER A 171 -12.70 11.17 -2.25
C SER A 171 -11.81 12.31 -1.75
N GLY A 172 -10.57 12.34 -2.26
CA GLY A 172 -9.56 13.32 -1.89
C GLY A 172 -10.00 14.76 -2.13
N LEU A 173 -9.39 15.66 -1.39
CA LEU A 173 -9.53 17.11 -1.55
C LEU A 173 -8.47 17.65 -2.50
N HIS A 174 -7.27 17.08 -2.46
CA HIS A 174 -6.12 17.44 -3.28
C HIS A 174 -6.04 16.46 -4.44
N VAL A 175 -6.40 16.94 -5.63
CA VAL A 175 -6.45 16.14 -6.86
C VAL A 175 -5.52 16.70 -7.92
N GLU A 176 -5.08 15.85 -8.84
CA GLU A 176 -4.37 16.30 -10.03
C GLU A 176 -5.36 17.06 -10.95
N PRO A 177 -5.11 18.35 -11.26
CA PRO A 177 -6.05 19.17 -12.02
C PRO A 177 -6.37 18.58 -13.39
N GLY A 178 -7.65 18.36 -13.68
CA GLY A 178 -8.12 17.78 -14.94
C GLY A 178 -7.79 16.30 -15.14
N ARG A 179 -7.17 15.64 -14.15
CA ARG A 179 -6.71 14.25 -14.21
C ARG A 179 -7.37 13.39 -13.14
N HIS A 180 -8.53 13.75 -12.63
CA HIS A 180 -9.26 12.96 -11.61
C HIS A 180 -10.61 12.49 -12.17
N ARG A 181 -11.03 11.30 -11.74
CA ARG A 181 -12.33 10.71 -12.11
C ARG A 181 -13.38 10.91 -11.03
N LEU A 182 -12.97 10.95 -9.77
CA LEU A 182 -13.84 11.18 -8.63
C LEU A 182 -14.07 12.68 -8.40
N VAL A 183 -15.27 13.06 -7.97
CA VAL A 183 -15.56 14.44 -7.55
C VAL A 183 -14.75 14.73 -6.29
N PRO A 184 -13.89 15.77 -6.25
CA PRO A 184 -13.13 16.11 -5.05
C PRO A 184 -14.04 16.40 -3.85
N GLY A 185 -13.69 15.91 -2.66
CA GLY A 185 -14.48 16.12 -1.45
C GLY A 185 -15.82 15.36 -1.37
N GLY A 186 -16.11 14.52 -2.36
CA GLY A 186 -17.29 13.65 -2.39
C GLY A 186 -17.29 12.60 -1.28
N ARG A 187 -18.50 12.22 -0.83
CA ARG A 187 -18.75 11.14 0.13
C ARG A 187 -19.74 10.15 -0.49
N SER A 188 -19.52 8.86 -0.28
CA SER A 188 -20.46 7.80 -0.64
C SER A 188 -20.43 6.67 0.39
N GLU A 189 -21.52 5.93 0.49
CA GLU A 189 -21.59 4.65 1.21
C GLU A 189 -21.64 3.46 0.24
N ASP A 190 -21.91 3.72 -1.04
CA ASP A 190 -21.88 2.74 -2.12
C ASP A 190 -20.55 2.81 -2.88
N LEU A 191 -19.69 1.81 -2.64
CA LEU A 191 -18.40 1.64 -3.32
C LEU A 191 -18.56 1.25 -4.81
N GLY A 192 -19.75 0.83 -5.22
CA GLY A 192 -20.08 0.51 -6.61
C GLY A 192 -20.41 1.74 -7.46
N ALA A 193 -20.75 2.87 -6.83
CA ALA A 193 -21.25 4.07 -7.50
C ALA A 193 -20.79 5.35 -6.77
N LEU A 194 -19.48 5.57 -6.69
CA LEU A 194 -18.92 6.81 -6.15
C LEU A 194 -19.27 8.02 -7.05
N PRO A 195 -19.43 9.23 -6.48
CA PRO A 195 -19.56 10.46 -7.26
C PRO A 195 -18.34 10.68 -8.15
N GLY A 196 -18.52 10.61 -9.47
CA GLY A 196 -17.49 10.93 -10.45
C GLY A 196 -17.85 12.11 -11.34
N VAL A 197 -16.82 12.74 -11.90
CA VAL A 197 -16.95 13.97 -12.71
C VAL A 197 -17.71 13.75 -14.02
N ALA A 198 -17.71 12.50 -14.52
CA ALA A 198 -18.41 12.08 -15.75
C ALA A 198 -19.53 11.06 -15.48
N GLY A 199 -19.97 10.93 -14.22
CA GLY A 199 -20.95 9.93 -13.78
C GLY A 199 -20.38 8.99 -12.70
N PRO A 200 -21.19 8.02 -12.23
CA PRO A 200 -20.78 7.13 -11.14
C PRO A 200 -19.54 6.30 -11.47
N VAL A 201 -18.63 6.18 -10.50
CA VAL A 201 -17.39 5.39 -10.61
C VAL A 201 -17.42 4.22 -9.62
N SER A 202 -17.21 3.01 -10.12
CA SER A 202 -17.11 1.82 -9.29
C SER A 202 -15.67 1.58 -8.83
N LEU A 203 -15.48 1.27 -7.54
CA LEU A 203 -14.21 0.76 -7.03
C LEU A 203 -14.04 -0.75 -7.21
N ARG A 204 -15.08 -1.46 -7.65
CA ARG A 204 -15.04 -2.93 -7.77
C ARG A 204 -14.20 -3.41 -8.96
N ALA A 205 -13.76 -2.50 -9.82
CA ALA A 205 -12.85 -2.77 -10.92
C ALA A 205 -11.72 -1.75 -10.93
N TYR A 206 -10.52 -2.22 -11.28
CA TYR A 206 -9.32 -1.39 -11.40
C TYR A 206 -8.43 -1.94 -12.53
N PRO A 207 -7.72 -1.09 -13.29
CA PRO A 207 -7.81 0.38 -13.32
C PRO A 207 -9.19 0.88 -13.74
N GLN A 208 -9.58 2.08 -13.29
CA GLN A 208 -10.82 2.69 -13.79
C GLN A 208 -10.63 3.11 -15.25
N GLY A 209 -11.30 2.43 -16.19
CA GLY A 209 -11.28 2.77 -17.61
C GLY A 209 -10.38 1.88 -18.46
N ASP A 210 -9.48 2.48 -19.25
CA ASP A 210 -8.74 1.80 -20.33
C ASP A 210 -7.58 0.92 -19.81
N TRP A 211 -7.95 -0.30 -19.46
CA TRP A 211 -7.06 -1.43 -19.21
C TRP A 211 -6.05 -1.74 -20.32
N ALA A 212 -6.33 -1.43 -21.59
CA ALA A 212 -5.44 -1.78 -22.70
C ALA A 212 -4.18 -0.90 -22.70
N ALA A 213 -4.28 0.31 -22.12
CA ALA A 213 -3.16 1.22 -21.96
C ALA A 213 -2.16 0.80 -20.86
N CYS A 214 -2.45 -0.24 -20.07
CA CYS A 214 -1.57 -0.72 -18.99
C CYS A 214 -0.43 -1.65 -19.49
N GLY A 215 -0.48 -2.07 -20.76
CA GLY A 215 0.50 -2.93 -21.43
C GLY A 215 0.12 -4.42 -21.42
N ASN A 216 0.97 -5.28 -22.02
CA ASN A 216 0.81 -6.74 -22.00
C ASN A 216 1.82 -7.40 -21.03
N HIS A 217 1.37 -8.44 -20.32
CA HIS A 217 2.01 -9.20 -19.21
C HIS A 217 3.40 -9.84 -19.48
N ALA A 218 4.07 -9.62 -20.61
CA ALA A 218 5.30 -10.36 -20.93
C ALA A 218 6.55 -9.97 -20.10
N GLU A 219 6.46 -9.02 -19.15
CA GLU A 219 7.61 -8.54 -18.39
C GLU A 219 7.45 -8.75 -16.86
N PRO A 220 8.50 -9.23 -16.16
CA PRO A 220 8.50 -9.35 -14.71
C PRO A 220 8.28 -8.00 -14.02
N ILE A 221 7.54 -8.02 -12.92
CA ILE A 221 7.13 -6.87 -12.10
C ILE A 221 8.33 -6.08 -11.54
N HIS A 222 9.56 -6.63 -11.62
CA HIS A 222 10.82 -6.03 -11.15
C HIS A 222 11.75 -5.54 -12.27
N MET A 223 11.36 -5.62 -13.54
CA MET A 223 12.21 -5.08 -14.61
C MET A 223 11.98 -3.58 -14.77
N PRO A 224 13.05 -2.77 -14.96
CA PRO A 224 12.90 -1.39 -15.40
C PRO A 224 12.12 -1.41 -16.73
N TYR A 225 11.23 -0.44 -16.95
CA TYR A 225 10.51 -0.26 -18.21
C TYR A 225 11.52 0.12 -19.30
N ALA A 226 12.30 -0.85 -19.76
CA ALA A 226 13.21 -0.69 -20.88
C ALA A 226 12.36 -0.84 -22.13
N ASN A 227 12.09 0.31 -22.76
CA ASN A 227 11.47 0.49 -24.07
C ASN A 227 11.25 -0.80 -24.86
N ARG A 228 10.01 -1.30 -24.85
CA ARG A 228 9.53 -2.16 -25.90
C ARG A 228 8.21 -1.64 -26.43
N ASN A 229 8.38 -0.60 -27.23
CA ASN A 229 7.70 -0.28 -28.49
C ASN A 229 8.04 1.18 -28.72
N GLY A 230 8.72 1.52 -29.81
CA GLY A 230 8.98 2.90 -30.23
C GLY A 230 7.69 3.64 -30.62
N ARG A 231 6.68 3.57 -29.77
CA ARG A 231 5.41 4.25 -29.90
C ARG A 231 5.50 5.45 -28.97
N GLU A 232 5.81 6.60 -29.54
CA GLU A 232 5.45 7.87 -28.92
C GLU A 232 3.95 7.79 -28.62
N LEU A 233 3.59 8.00 -27.35
CA LEU A 233 2.19 8.10 -26.95
C LEU A 233 1.65 9.37 -27.61
N GLY A 234 0.75 9.19 -28.57
CA GLY A 234 0.13 10.30 -29.31
C GLY A 234 -0.86 11.07 -28.43
N PRO A 235 -1.21 12.30 -28.81
CA PRO A 235 -2.07 13.22 -28.06
C PRO A 235 -3.55 12.78 -27.92
N GLU A 236 -3.93 11.60 -28.40
CA GLU A 236 -5.33 11.12 -28.46
C GLU A 236 -5.65 9.95 -27.51
N GLU A 237 -4.72 9.46 -26.68
CA GLU A 237 -5.09 8.50 -25.63
C GLU A 237 -5.99 9.18 -24.58
N PRO A 238 -7.00 8.47 -24.01
CA PRO A 238 -7.82 9.05 -22.96
C PRO A 238 -6.92 9.55 -21.84
N PRO A 239 -7.17 10.75 -21.29
CA PRO A 239 -6.32 11.32 -20.27
C PRO A 239 -6.19 10.31 -19.14
N GLY A 240 -4.95 9.92 -18.82
CA GLY A 240 -4.66 9.15 -17.63
C GLY A 240 -5.24 9.84 -16.41
N HIS A 241 -5.39 9.11 -15.31
CA HIS A 241 -5.99 9.67 -14.09
C HIS A 241 -5.16 9.39 -12.85
N GLU A 242 -5.32 10.28 -11.88
CA GLU A 242 -4.85 10.20 -10.51
C GLU A 242 -6.04 10.48 -9.61
N ASP A 243 -6.43 9.47 -8.83
CA ASP A 243 -7.45 9.63 -7.82
C ASP A 243 -6.88 9.22 -6.46
N PHE A 244 -7.46 9.81 -5.42
CA PHE A 244 -7.20 9.45 -4.04
C PHE A 244 -8.53 9.31 -3.33
N LEU A 245 -8.66 8.31 -2.47
CA LEU A 245 -9.85 8.14 -1.63
C LEU A 245 -9.50 7.51 -0.29
N THR A 246 -10.29 7.81 0.72
CA THR A 246 -10.19 7.22 2.05
C THR A 246 -11.44 6.39 2.33
N LEU A 247 -11.27 5.10 2.55
CA LEU A 247 -12.31 4.18 3.00
C LEU A 247 -12.30 4.11 4.52
N VAL A 248 -13.44 4.40 5.16
CA VAL A 248 -13.60 4.31 6.61
C VAL A 248 -14.20 2.97 6.97
N GLU A 249 -13.53 2.20 7.83
CA GLU A 249 -13.99 0.89 8.27
C GLU A 249 -15.36 0.96 8.95
N ALA A 250 -16.22 -0.03 8.70
CA ALA A 250 -17.48 -0.18 9.43
C ALA A 250 -17.24 -0.41 10.93
N ALA A 251 -18.19 0.03 11.77
CA ALA A 251 -18.07 -0.11 13.22
C ALA A 251 -18.13 -1.58 13.63
N GLY A 252 -17.29 -1.98 14.59
CA GLY A 252 -17.29 -3.35 15.12
C GLY A 252 -16.72 -4.40 14.17
N ASN A 253 -16.13 -3.99 13.03
CA ASN A 253 -15.43 -4.91 12.15
C ASN A 253 -14.16 -5.43 12.85
N GLY A 254 -14.05 -6.75 13.03
CA GLY A 254 -12.90 -7.39 13.71
C GLY A 254 -11.70 -7.62 12.80
N LEU A 255 -11.88 -7.59 11.48
CA LEU A 255 -10.81 -7.80 10.51
C LEU A 255 -11.01 -6.86 9.31
N GLY A 256 -10.11 -5.89 9.16
CA GLY A 256 -10.06 -5.04 8.00
C GLY A 256 -9.30 -5.75 6.89
N TRP A 257 -9.83 -5.71 5.67
CA TRP A 257 -9.16 -6.32 4.54
C TRP A 257 -9.41 -5.60 3.21
N THR A 258 -8.41 -5.69 2.34
CA THR A 258 -8.48 -5.33 0.93
C THR A 258 -7.98 -6.51 0.10
N ALA A 259 -8.76 -6.91 -0.90
CA ALA A 259 -8.45 -7.96 -1.85
C ALA A 259 -8.34 -7.36 -3.25
N ALA A 260 -7.22 -7.63 -3.92
CA ALA A 260 -6.96 -7.22 -5.29
C ALA A 260 -6.76 -8.47 -6.17
N LEU A 261 -7.79 -8.82 -6.93
CA LEU A 261 -7.74 -9.89 -7.93
C LEU A 261 -7.17 -9.31 -9.22
N ARG A 262 -6.04 -9.83 -9.68
CA ARG A 262 -5.38 -9.35 -10.90
C ARG A 262 -5.55 -10.40 -12.00
N GLU A 263 -6.25 -10.02 -13.07
CA GLU A 263 -6.58 -10.96 -14.16
C GLU A 263 -5.35 -11.36 -14.96
N ALA A 264 -4.55 -10.37 -15.37
CA ALA A 264 -3.36 -10.62 -16.16
C ALA A 264 -2.37 -11.46 -15.36
N GLU A 265 -2.00 -10.99 -14.18
CA GLU A 265 -1.06 -11.67 -13.27
C GLU A 265 -1.59 -12.99 -12.73
N ASP A 266 -2.88 -13.29 -12.89
CA ASP A 266 -3.62 -14.45 -12.41
C ASP A 266 -3.39 -14.76 -10.92
N ASP A 267 -3.40 -13.72 -10.10
CA ASP A 267 -3.22 -13.82 -8.65
C ASP A 267 -4.22 -12.98 -7.86
N LEU A 268 -4.18 -13.17 -6.54
CA LEU A 268 -4.94 -12.44 -5.54
C LEU A 268 -3.95 -11.88 -4.52
N VAL A 269 -3.86 -10.55 -4.44
CA VAL A 269 -3.16 -9.87 -3.35
C VAL A 269 -4.14 -9.56 -2.23
N LEU A 270 -3.75 -9.85 -0.99
CA LEU A 270 -4.55 -9.63 0.20
C LEU A 270 -3.77 -8.77 1.19
N VAL A 271 -4.45 -7.76 1.71
CA VAL A 271 -3.97 -6.90 2.77
C VAL A 271 -4.92 -7.02 3.95
N LEU A 272 -4.40 -7.30 5.15
CA LEU A 272 -5.20 -7.43 6.37
C LEU A 272 -4.66 -6.50 7.47
N LYS A 273 -5.58 -5.99 8.29
CA LYS A 273 -5.30 -5.10 9.41
C LYS A 273 -6.31 -5.27 10.54
N ASP A 274 -5.97 -4.75 11.71
CA ASP A 274 -6.94 -4.50 12.79
C ASP A 274 -7.59 -3.11 12.57
N PRO A 275 -8.90 -3.02 12.30
CA PRO A 275 -9.61 -1.74 12.16
C PRO A 275 -9.57 -0.85 13.41
N ALA A 276 -9.33 -1.43 14.60
CA ALA A 276 -9.13 -0.64 15.81
C ALA A 276 -7.80 0.11 15.76
N GLU A 277 -6.73 -0.50 15.25
CA GLU A 277 -5.40 0.11 15.08
C GLU A 277 -5.34 1.03 13.85
N LEU A 278 -5.88 0.57 12.71
CA LEU A 278 -5.81 1.22 11.39
C LEU A 278 -7.22 1.40 10.81
N PRO A 279 -7.99 2.40 11.28
CA PRO A 279 -9.42 2.52 10.98
C PRO A 279 -9.77 2.95 9.56
N VAL A 280 -8.77 3.30 8.74
CA VAL A 280 -8.97 3.73 7.35
C VAL A 280 -8.06 2.99 6.38
N THR A 281 -8.53 2.81 5.16
CA THR A 281 -7.73 2.38 4.00
C THR A 281 -7.77 3.49 2.98
N MET A 282 -6.66 4.15 2.70
CA MET A 282 -6.59 5.06 1.57
C MET A 282 -6.22 4.28 0.32
N LEU A 283 -6.76 4.68 -0.83
CA LEU A 283 -6.34 4.15 -2.12
C LEU A 283 -5.76 5.30 -2.93
N TRP A 284 -4.51 5.16 -3.35
CA TRP A 284 -3.92 5.97 -4.41
C TRP A 284 -4.06 5.23 -5.73
N LEU A 285 -4.83 5.81 -6.65
CA LEU A 285 -5.17 5.21 -7.94
C LEU A 285 -4.41 5.98 -9.02
N SER A 286 -3.26 5.45 -9.43
CA SER A 286 -2.42 6.08 -10.44
C SER A 286 -2.49 5.32 -11.75
N ASN A 287 -2.96 6.02 -12.78
CA ASN A 287 -3.09 5.48 -14.12
C ASN A 287 -2.68 6.51 -15.18
N GLY A 288 -1.45 6.99 -15.08
CA GLY A 288 -0.81 7.88 -16.05
C GLY A 288 -1.33 9.31 -16.05
N GLY A 289 -1.92 9.77 -14.93
CA GLY A 289 -2.48 11.13 -14.88
C GLY A 289 -1.45 12.22 -14.55
N ARG A 290 -0.27 11.87 -14.03
CA ARG A 290 0.82 12.83 -13.78
C ARG A 290 1.75 12.94 -14.98
N ASP A 291 1.70 14.08 -15.67
CA ASP A 291 2.53 14.34 -16.85
C ASP A 291 3.95 14.81 -16.51
N ALA A 292 4.15 15.40 -15.34
CA ALA A 292 5.45 15.93 -14.93
C ALA A 292 6.44 14.79 -14.63
N ALA A 293 7.71 15.02 -14.97
CA ALA A 293 8.80 14.12 -14.58
C ALA A 293 8.86 13.96 -13.06
N PRO A 294 9.18 12.75 -12.54
CA PRO A 294 9.54 11.54 -13.28
C PRO A 294 8.35 10.64 -13.65
N TRP A 295 7.10 11.08 -13.44
CA TRP A 295 5.93 10.25 -13.76
C TRP A 295 5.69 10.13 -15.26
N ASP A 296 5.90 11.21 -16.02
CA ASP A 296 5.89 11.27 -17.49
C ASP A 296 4.65 10.63 -18.15
N GLY A 297 3.51 10.56 -17.46
CA GLY A 297 2.31 9.84 -17.91
C GLY A 297 2.48 8.31 -18.05
N ARG A 298 3.59 7.75 -17.51
CA ARG A 298 4.00 6.35 -17.67
C ARG A 298 3.74 5.48 -16.44
N HIS A 299 3.42 6.09 -15.30
CA HIS A 299 3.04 5.37 -14.08
C HIS A 299 1.57 4.92 -14.18
N ARG A 300 1.36 3.70 -14.72
CA ARG A 300 0.04 3.20 -15.13
C ARG A 300 -0.37 1.91 -14.41
N GLY A 301 -1.66 1.81 -14.09
CA GLY A 301 -2.27 0.68 -13.40
C GLY A 301 -1.67 0.39 -12.04
N VAL A 302 -1.31 1.41 -11.25
CA VAL A 302 -0.72 1.25 -9.92
C VAL A 302 -1.70 1.68 -8.84
N LEU A 303 -1.96 0.75 -7.92
CA LEU A 303 -2.78 0.96 -6.74
C LEU A 303 -1.89 1.00 -5.50
N GLY A 304 -1.88 2.12 -4.79
CA GLY A 304 -1.48 2.17 -3.39
C GLY A 304 -2.63 1.68 -2.52
N ILE A 305 -2.40 0.67 -1.66
CA ILE A 305 -3.35 0.25 -0.64
C ILE A 305 -2.79 0.73 0.69
N GLU A 306 -3.35 1.79 1.24
CA GLU A 306 -2.71 2.52 2.33
C GLU A 306 -3.50 2.36 3.63
N ASP A 307 -3.23 1.28 4.36
CA ASP A 307 -3.89 1.01 5.63
C ASP A 307 -3.29 1.86 6.74
N GLY A 308 -4.12 2.70 7.37
CA GLY A 308 -3.64 3.79 8.18
C GLY A 308 -4.57 4.27 9.29
N ILE A 309 -4.03 5.21 10.05
CA ILE A 309 -4.75 6.09 10.96
C ILE A 309 -4.38 7.53 10.59
N THR A 310 -5.24 8.14 9.79
CA THR A 310 -5.05 9.47 9.20
C THR A 310 -6.40 10.15 8.95
N ALA A 311 -6.39 11.45 8.65
CA ALA A 311 -7.54 12.20 8.11
C ALA A 311 -7.53 12.22 6.56
N GLY A 312 -7.14 11.12 5.92
CA GLY A 312 -6.93 11.07 4.47
C GLY A 312 -5.86 12.08 4.04
N ASP A 313 -6.18 12.90 3.04
CA ASP A 313 -5.33 13.96 2.51
C ASP A 313 -5.60 15.35 3.12
N GLU A 314 -6.34 15.43 4.23
CA GLU A 314 -6.61 16.70 4.95
C GLU A 314 -5.39 17.21 5.76
N GLY A 315 -4.36 16.38 5.95
CA GLY A 315 -3.14 16.74 6.66
C GLY A 315 -3.11 16.37 8.14
N ASN A 316 -1.95 16.52 8.75
CA ASN A 316 -1.66 16.10 10.13
C ASN A 316 -2.32 17.02 11.17
N ARG A 317 -2.46 18.32 10.87
CA ARG A 317 -3.16 19.26 11.75
C ARG A 317 -4.65 18.95 11.87
N ALA A 318 -5.31 18.63 10.75
CA ALA A 318 -6.72 18.23 10.75
C ALA A 318 -6.94 16.89 11.47
N ALA A 319 -5.96 15.98 11.39
CA ALA A 319 -6.04 14.65 11.97
C ALA A 319 -6.24 14.61 13.49
N ALA A 320 -5.79 15.63 14.23
CA ALA A 320 -5.99 15.74 15.67
C ALA A 320 -7.31 16.41 16.09
N GLY A 321 -8.08 16.95 15.13
CA GLY A 321 -9.28 17.73 15.38
C GLY A 321 -10.49 17.25 14.57
N ALA A 322 -11.35 18.20 14.20
CA ALA A 322 -12.49 17.94 13.33
C ALA A 322 -12.01 17.70 11.88
N ASN A 323 -12.39 16.57 11.31
CA ASN A 323 -12.09 16.18 9.93
C ASN A 323 -13.14 15.17 9.43
N ARG A 324 -13.10 14.80 8.15
CA ARG A 324 -14.14 13.96 7.53
C ARG A 324 -14.10 12.50 8.01
N VAL A 325 -12.93 12.00 8.43
CA VAL A 325 -12.77 10.66 9.03
C VAL A 325 -13.36 10.62 10.44
N ALA A 326 -13.01 11.60 11.27
CA ALA A 326 -13.51 11.75 12.65
C ALA A 326 -15.03 11.98 12.69
N ALA A 327 -15.59 12.72 11.74
CA ALA A 327 -17.03 12.87 11.58
C ALA A 327 -17.74 11.53 11.30
N GLY A 328 -17.03 10.55 10.72
CA GLY A 328 -17.50 9.18 10.54
C GLY A 328 -17.37 8.29 11.79
N GLY A 329 -16.84 8.81 12.90
CA GLY A 329 -16.62 8.08 14.16
C GLY A 329 -15.36 7.21 14.19
N ALA A 330 -14.41 7.45 13.28
CA ALA A 330 -13.12 6.77 13.24
C ALA A 330 -12.01 7.67 13.82
N ARG A 331 -10.99 7.09 14.44
CA ARG A 331 -9.80 7.84 14.87
C ARG A 331 -8.96 8.22 13.65
N SER A 332 -8.36 9.40 13.68
CA SER A 332 -7.56 9.93 12.56
C SER A 332 -6.09 10.18 12.93
N CYS A 333 -5.69 10.01 14.18
CA CYS A 333 -4.28 10.02 14.58
C CYS A 333 -4.03 9.20 15.86
N LEU A 334 -2.79 8.81 16.07
CA LEU A 334 -2.29 8.35 17.36
C LEU A 334 -1.94 9.55 18.26
N GLU A 335 -2.25 9.45 19.54
CA GLU A 335 -1.73 10.36 20.57
C GLU A 335 -0.41 9.80 21.10
N LEU A 336 0.68 10.53 20.87
CA LEU A 336 2.01 10.20 21.38
C LEU A 336 2.18 10.80 22.77
N VAL A 337 2.60 9.96 23.71
CA VAL A 337 2.85 10.33 25.11
C VAL A 337 4.06 9.54 25.61
N THR A 338 4.93 10.18 26.39
CA THR A 338 6.05 9.52 27.07
C THR A 338 5.57 8.30 27.86
N GLY A 339 6.23 7.16 27.68
CA GLY A 339 5.90 5.89 28.34
C GLY A 339 4.75 5.10 27.70
N ARG A 340 4.05 5.64 26.69
CA ARG A 340 3.07 4.90 25.91
C ARG A 340 3.75 4.15 24.76
N VAL A 341 3.26 2.95 24.49
CA VAL A 341 3.65 2.13 23.34
C VAL A 341 2.41 1.88 22.48
N HIS A 342 2.50 2.22 21.20
CA HIS A 342 1.54 1.81 20.18
C HIS A 342 2.14 0.67 19.36
N VAL A 343 1.32 -0.30 18.98
CA VAL A 343 1.69 -1.34 18.02
C VAL A 343 0.67 -1.30 16.90
N VAL A 344 1.14 -1.25 15.66
CA VAL A 344 0.28 -1.35 14.48
C VAL A 344 0.71 -2.55 13.64
N ARG A 345 -0.24 -3.43 13.33
CA ARG A 345 0.02 -4.68 12.61
C ARG A 345 -0.65 -4.70 11.24
N HIS A 346 0.03 -5.34 10.30
CA HIS A 346 -0.38 -5.39 8.91
C HIS A 346 0.12 -6.69 8.25
N LEU A 347 -0.75 -7.39 7.54
CA LEU A 347 -0.41 -8.57 6.77
C LEU A 347 -0.53 -8.25 5.28
N LEU A 348 0.52 -8.54 4.51
CA LEU A 348 0.51 -8.45 3.05
C LEU A 348 0.82 -9.82 2.47
N GLY A 349 -0.11 -10.38 1.71
CA GLY A 349 0.02 -11.71 1.13
C GLY A 349 -0.39 -11.76 -0.32
N ALA A 350 0.01 -12.83 -1.00
CA ALA A 350 -0.44 -13.10 -2.36
C ALA A 350 -0.53 -14.61 -2.64
N VAL A 351 -1.58 -15.01 -3.35
CA VAL A 351 -1.87 -16.40 -3.71
C VAL A 351 -2.35 -16.50 -5.16
N PRO A 352 -2.26 -17.66 -5.82
CA PRO A 352 -2.83 -17.85 -7.14
C PRO A 352 -4.32 -17.51 -7.12
N ARG A 353 -4.81 -16.89 -8.20
CA ARG A 353 -6.22 -16.53 -8.30
C ARG A 353 -7.07 -17.80 -8.34
N PRO A 354 -8.07 -17.95 -7.47
CA PRO A 354 -9.01 -19.05 -7.62
C PRO A 354 -9.74 -18.96 -8.97
N ALA A 355 -9.88 -20.10 -9.66
CA ALA A 355 -10.37 -20.14 -11.03
C ALA A 355 -11.73 -19.45 -11.18
N GLY A 356 -11.83 -18.51 -12.13
CA GLY A 356 -13.07 -17.80 -12.45
C GLY A 356 -13.47 -16.70 -11.46
N TRP A 357 -12.71 -16.47 -10.37
CA TRP A 357 -13.06 -15.44 -9.41
C TRP A 357 -12.85 -14.03 -9.98
N THR A 358 -13.85 -13.18 -9.74
CA THR A 358 -13.88 -11.76 -10.08
C THR A 358 -14.28 -10.88 -8.90
N ALA A 359 -14.45 -11.47 -7.71
CA ALA A 359 -14.68 -10.79 -6.45
C ALA A 359 -14.26 -11.70 -5.29
N VAL A 360 -13.93 -11.09 -4.15
CA VAL A 360 -13.86 -11.77 -2.85
C VAL A 360 -15.02 -11.23 -2.01
N ASP A 361 -15.95 -12.11 -1.67
CA ASP A 361 -17.17 -11.77 -0.92
C ASP A 361 -16.93 -11.78 0.60
N GLY A 362 -15.93 -12.54 1.06
CA GLY A 362 -15.63 -12.68 2.48
C GLY A 362 -14.22 -13.15 2.75
N VAL A 363 -13.69 -12.70 3.89
CA VAL A 363 -12.42 -13.13 4.46
C VAL A 363 -12.65 -13.35 5.95
N ARG A 364 -12.30 -14.54 6.45
CA ARG A 364 -12.41 -14.87 7.88
C ARG A 364 -11.25 -15.73 8.35
N VAL A 365 -10.86 -15.53 9.60
CA VAL A 365 -9.89 -16.39 10.28
C VAL A 365 -10.60 -17.63 10.84
N ALA A 366 -9.99 -18.80 10.66
CA ALA A 366 -10.48 -20.09 11.14
C ALA A 366 -9.31 -20.93 11.67
N GLY A 367 -8.87 -20.62 12.90
CA GLY A 367 -7.67 -21.21 13.48
C GLY A 367 -6.43 -20.80 12.67
N GLU A 368 -5.62 -21.80 12.27
CA GLU A 368 -4.39 -21.60 11.46
C GLU A 368 -4.67 -21.40 9.96
N ARG A 369 -5.91 -21.05 9.59
CA ARG A 369 -6.34 -20.86 8.20
C ARG A 369 -7.03 -19.52 8.02
N LEU A 370 -6.79 -18.89 6.88
CA LEU A 370 -7.61 -17.79 6.37
C LEU A 370 -8.53 -18.36 5.30
N VAL A 371 -9.84 -18.24 5.50
CA VAL A 371 -10.85 -18.68 4.53
C VAL A 371 -11.32 -17.48 3.73
N LEU A 372 -11.21 -17.61 2.41
CA LEU A 372 -11.67 -16.67 1.41
C LEU A 372 -12.92 -17.25 0.77
N THR A 373 -13.94 -16.42 0.58
CA THR A 373 -15.19 -16.79 -0.09
C THR A 373 -15.36 -15.90 -1.33
N GLY A 374 -15.80 -16.47 -2.43
CA GLY A 374 -16.12 -15.76 -3.67
C GLY A 374 -17.20 -16.50 -4.46
N ALA A 375 -17.58 -15.96 -5.63
CA ALA A 375 -18.65 -16.51 -6.47
C ALA A 375 -18.47 -17.99 -6.86
N GLY A 376 -17.23 -18.51 -6.84
CA GLY A 376 -16.91 -19.90 -7.17
C GLY A 376 -16.79 -20.85 -5.97
N GLY A 377 -17.01 -20.39 -4.73
CA GLY A 377 -16.92 -21.21 -3.51
C GLY A 377 -15.96 -20.64 -2.46
N GLU A 378 -15.40 -21.53 -1.63
CA GLU A 378 -14.41 -21.19 -0.60
C GLU A 378 -13.03 -21.74 -0.94
N VAL A 379 -11.99 -20.96 -0.62
CA VAL A 379 -10.58 -21.39 -0.64
C VAL A 379 -9.96 -21.05 0.70
N SER A 380 -9.10 -21.92 1.22
CA SER A 380 -8.38 -21.68 2.48
C SER A 380 -6.87 -21.66 2.25
N VAL A 381 -6.18 -20.73 2.90
CA VAL A 381 -4.71 -20.61 2.89
C VAL A 381 -4.18 -20.67 4.31
N GLY A 382 -2.87 -20.94 4.47
CA GLY A 382 -2.24 -20.89 5.80
C GLY A 382 -2.36 -19.50 6.42
N TYR A 383 -2.54 -19.43 7.72
CA TYR A 383 -2.63 -18.18 8.47
C TYR A 383 -1.87 -18.31 9.78
N ALA A 384 -1.02 -17.32 10.05
CA ALA A 384 -0.32 -17.18 11.32
C ALA A 384 -0.34 -15.70 11.75
N GLY A 385 -1.48 -15.04 11.60
CA GLY A 385 -1.61 -13.61 11.90
C GLY A 385 -2.07 -13.31 13.32
N PRO A 386 -1.97 -12.04 13.73
CA PRO A 386 -2.31 -11.58 15.08
C PRO A 386 -3.79 -11.24 15.28
N PHE A 387 -4.62 -11.32 14.22
CA PHE A 387 -6.03 -10.93 14.20
C PHE A 387 -6.98 -12.11 14.41
#